data_AF-L5JRN1-F1
#
_entry.id   AF-L5JRN1-F1
#
_cell.length_a   1.000
_cell.length_b   1.000
_cell.length_c   1.000
_cell.angle_alpha   90.00
_cell.angle_beta   90.00
_cell.angle_gamma   90.00
#
_symmetry.space_group_name_H-M   'P 1'
#
loop_
_entity.id
_entity.type
_entity.pdbx_description
1 polymer ?
#
loop_
_entity_poly.entity_id
_entity_poly.type
_entity_poly.pdbx_seq_one_letter_code
_entity_poly.pdbx_strand_id
1 'polypeptide(L)'
;MSSSQPETCPCQGAAGRPAILYALLNPSLRAGPSAPQARSHCLCRQHRPVQLCAPNRTCREALDVLAKTVVFLRNLPSFCLLRQQDQRQLLRGGWGPLFLMGLAQDTVTFEVAEAPVPSILKKILLEEPSSSAGSGQLPDRPQPSLAAVQWLQCCLESLWSLELGPKEYAYLKGTILFNPDLPGLHATSHIWHLQREAHQALCEVLEAWCPAGQGRLAHVLLTASTLKSIPPSLLEDLFFRPIVGEVDIAGLLEDMLLLSRPAPAQAEIKCSLDSSLKR
;
A
#
# COMPACT_ATOMS: atom_id res chain seq x y z
N MET A 1 12.26 37.96 4.79
CA MET A 1 11.13 37.39 4.02
C MET A 1 11.71 36.81 2.74
N SER A 2 12.23 35.58 2.80
CA SER A 2 12.81 34.93 1.61
C SER A 2 11.71 34.16 0.91
N SER A 3 11.20 34.74 -0.16
CA SER A 3 10.28 34.09 -1.09
C SER A 3 11.05 33.02 -1.88
N SER A 4 10.87 31.76 -1.50
CA SER A 4 11.33 30.61 -2.27
C SER A 4 10.59 30.60 -3.61
N GLN A 5 11.25 31.06 -4.68
CA GLN A 5 10.68 30.93 -6.02
C GLN A 5 10.70 29.45 -6.44
N PRO A 6 9.62 28.95 -7.07
CA PRO A 6 9.60 27.57 -7.56
C PRO A 6 10.53 27.46 -8.76
N GLU A 7 11.57 26.62 -8.65
CA GLU A 7 12.45 26.31 -9.77
C GLU A 7 11.63 25.85 -10.99
N THR A 8 11.79 26.58 -12.09
CA THR A 8 11.10 26.34 -13.35
C THR A 8 11.66 25.10 -14.03
N CYS A 9 10.77 24.22 -14.51
CA CYS A 9 11.19 23.00 -15.20
C CYS A 9 11.89 23.36 -16.53
N PRO A 10 13.03 22.73 -16.87
CA PRO A 10 13.74 22.97 -18.14
C PRO A 10 12.88 22.68 -19.39
N CYS A 11 11.84 21.89 -19.24
CA CYS A 11 10.83 21.62 -20.25
C CYS A 11 9.97 22.84 -20.64
N GLN A 12 9.90 23.91 -19.82
CA GLN A 12 9.15 25.13 -20.16
C GLN A 12 9.80 25.92 -21.31
N GLY A 13 11.10 25.72 -21.59
CA GLY A 13 11.78 26.30 -22.76
C GLY A 13 11.62 25.50 -24.05
N ALA A 14 11.06 24.29 -24.00
CA ALA A 14 10.99 23.36 -25.13
C ALA A 14 9.63 23.35 -25.86
N ALA A 15 8.63 24.08 -25.37
CA ALA A 15 7.26 24.12 -25.91
C ALA A 15 7.12 24.79 -27.31
N GLY A 16 8.24 25.10 -27.98
CA GLY A 16 8.28 25.66 -29.32
C GLY A 16 8.62 24.66 -30.44
N ARG A 17 8.85 23.37 -30.15
CA ARG A 17 9.16 22.37 -31.18
C ARG A 17 8.04 21.33 -31.25
N PRO A 18 7.38 21.14 -32.41
CA PRO A 18 6.37 20.10 -32.55
C PRO A 18 7.00 18.75 -32.23
N ALA A 19 6.27 17.89 -31.50
CA ALA A 19 6.71 16.53 -31.21
C ALA A 19 7.10 15.83 -32.52
N ILE A 20 8.21 15.08 -32.49
CA ILE A 20 8.78 14.44 -33.68
C ILE A 20 7.73 13.62 -34.45
N LEU A 21 6.80 12.97 -33.73
CA LEU A 21 5.67 12.25 -34.32
C LEU A 21 4.68 13.15 -35.08
N TYR A 22 4.40 14.34 -34.56
CA TYR A 22 3.50 15.32 -35.21
C TYR A 22 4.12 15.88 -36.50
N ALA A 23 5.45 16.09 -36.51
CA ALA A 23 6.18 16.53 -37.70
C ALA A 23 6.29 15.43 -38.78
N LEU A 24 6.33 14.15 -38.37
CA LEU A 24 6.36 13.02 -39.29
C LEU A 24 4.98 12.73 -39.91
N LEU A 25 3.90 12.93 -39.16
CA LEU A 25 2.53 12.63 -39.60
C LEU A 25 1.91 13.74 -40.45
N ASN A 26 2.46 14.95 -40.45
CA ASN A 26 1.86 16.06 -41.20
C ASN A 26 2.94 16.95 -41.86
N PRO A 27 3.52 16.52 -43.00
CA PRO A 27 4.62 17.22 -43.66
C PRO A 27 4.26 18.59 -44.25
N SER A 28 2.96 18.91 -44.37
CA SER A 28 2.47 20.00 -45.23
C SER A 28 2.06 21.29 -44.51
N LEU A 29 2.37 21.46 -43.22
CA LEU A 29 2.09 22.71 -42.50
C LEU A 29 3.40 23.37 -42.04
N ARG A 30 4.20 23.84 -43.00
CA ARG A 30 5.22 24.86 -42.71
C ARG A 30 4.61 26.25 -42.92
N ALA A 31 4.73 27.06 -41.87
CA ALA A 31 4.42 28.49 -41.78
C ALA A 31 2.93 28.87 -41.66
N GLY A 32 2.48 28.98 -40.40
CA GLY A 32 1.33 29.79 -40.01
C GLY A 32 1.66 30.53 -38.70
N PRO A 33 1.15 31.76 -38.46
CA PRO A 33 1.58 32.59 -37.34
C PRO A 33 1.16 31.99 -36.00
N SER A 34 2.06 32.12 -35.03
CA SER A 34 1.94 31.63 -33.66
C SER A 34 0.68 32.09 -32.95
N ALA A 35 -0.23 31.15 -32.67
CA ALA A 35 -1.30 31.29 -31.69
C ALA A 35 -0.71 31.35 -30.26
N PRO A 36 -1.37 32.03 -29.31
CA PRO A 36 -0.87 32.14 -27.94
C PRO A 36 -0.80 30.75 -27.29
N GLN A 37 0.39 30.41 -26.79
CA GLN A 37 0.69 29.12 -26.19
C GLN A 37 -0.18 28.89 -24.95
N ALA A 38 -1.05 27.88 -25.02
CA ALA A 38 -1.59 27.25 -23.83
C ALA A 38 -0.40 26.74 -23.00
N ARG A 39 -0.35 27.13 -21.71
CA ARG A 39 0.64 26.64 -20.74
C ARG A 39 0.58 25.12 -20.71
N SER A 40 1.44 24.48 -21.48
CA SER A 40 1.59 23.02 -21.51
C SER A 40 2.25 22.65 -20.19
N HIS A 41 1.43 22.27 -19.21
CA HIS A 41 1.93 21.76 -17.94
C HIS A 41 2.72 20.49 -18.21
N CYS A 42 4.02 20.53 -17.92
CA CYS A 42 4.87 19.38 -18.05
C CYS A 42 4.54 18.31 -17.01
N LEU A 43 4.53 17.04 -17.43
CA LEU A 43 4.38 15.90 -16.51
C LEU A 43 5.63 15.69 -15.63
N CYS A 44 6.73 16.42 -15.89
CA CYS A 44 7.97 16.35 -15.12
C CYS A 44 7.80 16.61 -13.63
N ARG A 45 6.77 17.38 -13.21
CA ARG A 45 6.47 17.58 -11.78
C ARG A 45 5.84 16.36 -11.13
N GLN A 46 5.03 15.61 -11.87
CA GLN A 46 4.30 14.43 -11.37
C GLN A 46 5.24 13.24 -11.11
N HIS A 47 6.34 13.16 -11.86
CA HIS A 47 7.35 12.11 -11.70
C HIS A 47 8.50 12.46 -10.75
N ARG A 48 8.43 13.61 -10.03
CA ARG A 48 9.48 13.96 -9.08
C ARG A 48 9.50 12.99 -7.92
N PRO A 49 10.69 12.57 -7.47
CA PRO A 49 10.81 11.73 -6.29
C PRO A 49 10.39 12.52 -5.04
N VAL A 50 9.72 11.84 -4.12
CA VAL A 50 9.30 12.41 -2.84
C VAL A 50 9.72 11.52 -1.67
N GLN A 51 9.83 12.14 -0.50
CA GLN A 51 10.11 11.47 0.77
C GLN A 51 9.16 11.96 1.86
N LEU A 52 8.94 11.14 2.88
CA LEU A 52 8.15 11.52 4.05
C LEU A 52 8.79 12.70 4.79
N CYS A 53 7.99 13.67 5.21
CA CYS A 53 8.46 14.78 6.05
C CYS A 53 8.88 14.30 7.44
N ALA A 54 8.17 13.31 8.00
CA ALA A 54 8.41 12.76 9.34
C ALA A 54 8.56 11.23 9.31
N PRO A 55 9.63 10.69 8.69
CA PRO A 55 9.77 9.26 8.43
C PRO A 55 9.71 8.43 9.72
N ASN A 56 10.41 8.83 10.78
CA ASN A 56 10.42 8.08 12.04
C ASN A 56 9.02 7.90 12.67
N ARG A 57 8.17 8.92 12.59
CA ARG A 57 6.81 8.86 13.13
C ARG A 57 5.92 7.99 12.24
N THR A 58 5.82 8.35 10.97
CA THR A 58 4.91 7.70 10.02
C THR A 58 5.27 6.23 9.80
N CYS A 59 6.55 5.90 9.64
CA CYS A 59 6.97 4.51 9.46
C CYS A 59 6.74 3.68 10.73
N ARG A 60 6.82 4.26 11.94
CA ARG A 60 6.49 3.55 13.18
C ARG A 60 5.00 3.25 13.29
N GLU A 61 4.13 4.19 12.90
CA GLU A 61 2.69 3.98 12.80
C GLU A 61 2.37 2.89 11.76
N ALA A 62 3.05 2.91 10.61
CA ALA A 62 2.92 1.87 9.59
C ALA A 62 3.34 0.47 10.11
N LEU A 63 4.44 0.37 10.87
CA LEU A 63 4.85 -0.89 11.48
C LEU A 63 3.83 -1.41 12.50
N ASP A 64 3.23 -0.53 13.30
CA ASP A 64 2.15 -0.90 14.22
C ASP A 64 0.92 -1.43 13.45
N VAL A 65 0.57 -0.81 12.32
CA VAL A 65 -0.49 -1.31 11.43
C VAL A 65 -0.18 -2.69 10.86
N LEU A 66 1.07 -2.97 10.47
CA LEU A 66 1.46 -4.32 10.04
C LEU A 66 1.30 -5.33 11.19
N ALA A 67 1.76 -4.99 12.39
CA ALA A 67 1.61 -5.86 13.56
C ALA A 67 0.13 -6.15 13.87
N LYS A 68 -0.73 -5.13 13.83
CA LYS A 68 -2.19 -5.27 13.96
C LYS A 68 -2.80 -6.15 12.86
N THR A 69 -2.27 -6.07 11.64
CA THR A 69 -2.69 -6.93 10.52
C THR A 69 -2.37 -8.39 10.81
N VAL A 70 -1.18 -8.69 11.32
CA VAL A 70 -0.80 -10.06 11.76
C VAL A 70 -1.72 -10.55 12.87
N VAL A 71 -2.02 -9.71 13.87
CA VAL A 71 -2.95 -10.03 14.95
C VAL A 71 -4.36 -10.31 14.41
N PHE A 72 -4.84 -9.50 13.47
CA PHE A 72 -6.13 -9.73 12.80
C PHE A 72 -6.18 -11.11 12.14
N LEU A 73 -5.17 -11.47 11.32
CA LEU A 73 -5.12 -12.76 10.63
C LEU A 73 -5.12 -13.95 11.60
N ARG A 74 -4.42 -13.84 12.72
CA ARG A 74 -4.38 -14.87 13.77
C ARG A 74 -5.69 -15.04 14.51
N ASN A 75 -6.42 -13.96 14.66
CA ASN A 75 -7.71 -13.96 15.34
C ASN A 75 -8.86 -14.40 14.42
N LEU A 76 -8.57 -14.78 13.16
CA LEU A 76 -9.54 -15.36 12.24
C LEU A 76 -9.41 -16.90 12.22
N PRO A 77 -10.34 -17.64 12.87
CA PRO A 77 -10.32 -19.10 12.86
C PRO A 77 -10.34 -19.67 11.44
N SER A 78 -11.17 -19.10 10.56
CA SER A 78 -11.30 -19.53 9.17
C SER A 78 -10.00 -19.40 8.38
N PHE A 79 -9.17 -18.40 8.68
CA PHE A 79 -7.84 -18.27 8.07
C PHE A 79 -6.86 -19.29 8.65
N CYS A 80 -6.85 -19.45 9.98
CA CYS A 80 -5.94 -20.35 10.69
C CYS A 80 -6.16 -21.83 10.36
N LEU A 81 -7.37 -22.21 9.92
CA LEU A 81 -7.71 -23.57 9.49
C LEU A 81 -7.26 -23.89 8.06
N LEU A 82 -6.89 -22.88 7.26
CA LEU A 82 -6.36 -23.11 5.91
C LEU A 82 -4.98 -23.76 5.97
N ARG A 83 -4.57 -24.40 4.87
CA ARG A 83 -3.21 -24.94 4.73
C ARG A 83 -2.20 -23.78 4.77
N GLN A 84 -1.02 -24.01 5.36
CA GLN A 84 0.04 -22.99 5.42
C GLN A 84 0.43 -22.45 4.03
N GLN A 85 0.36 -23.27 2.98
CA GLN A 85 0.59 -22.80 1.61
C GLN A 85 -0.47 -21.79 1.18
N ASP A 86 -1.76 -22.06 1.41
CA ASP A 86 -2.85 -21.16 1.08
C ASP A 86 -2.79 -19.87 1.93
N GLN A 87 -2.48 -19.98 3.22
CA GLN A 87 -2.29 -18.81 4.10
C GLN A 87 -1.21 -17.86 3.57
N ARG A 88 -0.06 -18.40 3.14
CA ARG A 88 1.04 -17.61 2.54
C ARG A 88 0.62 -16.98 1.22
N GLN A 89 -0.06 -17.71 0.34
CA GLN A 89 -0.53 -17.17 -0.94
C GLN A 89 -1.52 -16.01 -0.73
N LEU A 90 -2.51 -16.20 0.14
CA LEU A 90 -3.48 -15.15 0.49
C LEU A 90 -2.79 -13.91 1.10
N LEU A 91 -1.81 -14.11 1.99
CA LEU A 91 -1.04 -13.02 2.57
C LEU A 91 -0.22 -12.27 1.50
N ARG A 92 0.58 -12.97 0.68
CA ARG A 92 1.38 -12.37 -0.39
C ARG A 92 0.52 -11.57 -1.36
N GLY A 93 -0.64 -12.11 -1.74
CA GLY A 93 -1.56 -11.47 -2.67
C GLY A 93 -2.41 -10.34 -2.07
N GLY A 94 -2.55 -10.29 -0.74
CA GLY A 94 -3.51 -9.41 -0.06
C GLY A 94 -2.89 -8.39 0.90
N TRP A 95 -1.61 -8.49 1.26
CA TRP A 95 -1.04 -7.67 2.34
C TRP A 95 -1.10 -6.18 2.06
N GLY A 96 -0.86 -5.73 0.82
CA GLY A 96 -0.85 -4.31 0.46
C GLY A 96 -2.21 -3.64 0.73
N PRO A 97 -3.31 -4.13 0.12
CA PRO A 97 -4.65 -3.63 0.42
C PRO A 97 -5.07 -3.80 1.89
N LEU A 98 -4.67 -4.87 2.57
CA LEU A 98 -4.95 -5.05 4.01
C LEU A 98 -4.22 -4.01 4.87
N PHE A 99 -2.98 -3.71 4.53
CA PHE A 99 -2.19 -2.65 5.17
C PHE A 99 -2.82 -1.27 4.95
N LEU A 100 -3.26 -0.96 3.73
CA LEU A 100 -3.97 0.29 3.42
C LEU A 100 -5.28 0.42 4.20
N MET A 101 -6.04 -0.67 4.33
CA MET A 101 -7.22 -0.69 5.20
C MET A 101 -6.86 -0.43 6.66
N GLY A 102 -5.71 -0.92 7.12
CA GLY A 102 -5.18 -0.65 8.45
C GLY A 102 -4.77 0.81 8.65
N LEU A 103 -4.06 1.41 7.69
CA LEU A 103 -3.71 2.84 7.72
C LEU A 103 -4.97 3.72 7.80
N ALA A 104 -5.98 3.38 7.02
CA ALA A 104 -7.24 4.10 7.03
C ALA A 104 -7.97 3.95 8.38
N GLN A 105 -8.07 2.72 8.88
CA GLN A 105 -8.71 2.43 10.17
C GLN A 105 -8.02 3.14 11.35
N ASP A 106 -6.69 3.25 11.33
CA ASP A 106 -5.90 3.93 12.37
C ASP A 106 -5.73 5.43 12.09
N THR A 107 -6.33 5.95 11.02
CA THR A 107 -6.26 7.37 10.62
C THR A 107 -4.84 7.91 10.47
N VAL A 108 -3.94 7.08 9.93
CA VAL A 108 -2.53 7.44 9.73
C VAL A 108 -2.42 8.47 8.62
N THR A 109 -2.05 9.70 8.98
CA THR A 109 -1.79 10.80 8.04
C THR A 109 -0.29 11.02 7.87
N PHE A 110 0.10 11.44 6.67
CA PHE A 110 1.49 11.71 6.36
C PHE A 110 1.62 12.79 5.28
N GLU A 111 2.71 13.55 5.40
CA GLU A 111 3.10 14.57 4.44
C GLU A 111 4.37 14.15 3.73
N VAL A 112 4.51 14.60 2.49
CA VAL A 112 5.69 14.38 1.67
C VAL A 112 6.29 15.68 1.17
N ALA A 113 7.61 15.70 1.06
CA ALA A 113 8.37 16.77 0.43
C ALA A 113 9.12 16.22 -0.80
N GLU A 114 9.40 17.09 -1.76
CA GLU A 114 10.28 16.73 -2.88
C GLU A 114 11.63 16.26 -2.32
N ALA A 115 12.09 15.10 -2.79
CA ALA A 115 13.40 14.60 -2.41
C ALA A 115 14.47 15.50 -3.04
N PRO A 116 15.50 15.93 -2.28
CA PRO A 116 16.57 16.73 -2.84
C PRO A 116 17.27 15.94 -3.95
N VAL A 117 17.26 16.48 -5.17
CA VAL A 117 17.98 15.88 -6.30
C VAL A 117 19.48 15.96 -5.96
N PRO A 118 20.21 14.83 -5.81
CA PRO A 118 21.65 14.90 -5.61
C PRO A 118 22.24 15.55 -6.86
N SER A 119 22.98 16.64 -6.70
CA SER A 119 23.63 17.28 -7.84
C SER A 119 24.56 16.28 -8.50
N ILE A 120 24.54 16.19 -9.83
CA ILE A 120 25.44 15.31 -10.60
C ILE A 120 26.89 15.55 -10.16
N LEU A 121 27.25 16.81 -9.85
CA LEU A 121 28.55 17.18 -9.30
C LEU A 121 28.82 16.58 -7.92
N LYS A 122 27.87 16.58 -6.97
CA LYS A 122 28.06 15.89 -5.68
C LYS A 122 28.23 14.38 -5.87
N LYS A 123 27.52 13.79 -6.83
CA LYS A 123 27.63 12.36 -7.14
C LYS A 123 29.03 12.02 -7.68
N ILE A 124 29.53 12.82 -8.62
CA ILE A 124 30.88 12.68 -9.19
C ILE A 124 31.99 12.98 -8.17
N LEU A 125 31.78 13.94 -7.26
CA LEU A 125 32.80 14.37 -6.29
C LEU A 125 32.87 13.52 -5.01
N LEU A 126 31.81 12.77 -4.68
CA LEU A 126 31.72 11.97 -3.45
C LEU A 126 31.78 10.45 -3.70
N GLU A 127 31.69 9.99 -4.94
CA GLU A 127 31.97 8.59 -5.31
C GLU A 127 33.49 8.37 -5.45
N GLU A 128 34.18 8.19 -4.31
CA GLU A 128 35.52 7.58 -4.29
C GLU A 128 35.40 6.07 -4.62
N PRO A 129 36.19 5.53 -5.56
CA PRO A 129 36.09 4.14 -5.99
C PRO A 129 36.80 3.19 -5.01
N SER A 130 36.34 3.08 -3.75
CA SER A 130 36.68 1.92 -2.90
C SER A 130 35.90 1.85 -1.59
N SER A 131 35.20 0.73 -1.41
CA SER A 131 34.94 0.02 -0.14
C SER A 131 34.39 0.80 1.06
N SER A 132 33.06 0.81 1.22
CA SER A 132 32.43 0.64 2.54
C SER A 132 31.00 0.11 2.43
N ALA A 133 30.79 -1.08 2.98
CA ALA A 133 29.48 -1.61 3.33
C ALA A 133 28.86 -0.71 4.41
N GLY A 134 27.66 -0.17 4.19
CA GLY A 134 26.94 0.55 5.24
C GLY A 134 26.08 1.75 4.85
N SER A 135 25.74 1.96 3.57
CA SER A 135 24.58 2.77 3.13
C SER A 135 24.51 2.71 1.61
N GLY A 136 24.04 1.56 1.10
CA GLY A 136 23.96 1.34 -0.34
C GLY A 136 22.79 2.11 -0.95
N GLN A 137 22.94 3.40 -1.23
CA GLN A 137 22.13 4.06 -2.26
C GLN A 137 22.58 3.50 -3.62
N LEU A 138 21.99 2.38 -4.02
CA LEU A 138 22.14 1.85 -5.36
C LEU A 138 21.53 2.87 -6.34
N PRO A 139 22.22 3.26 -7.44
CA PRO A 139 21.85 4.45 -8.22
C PRO A 139 20.53 4.40 -9.03
N ASP A 140 19.78 3.30 -8.99
CA ASP A 140 18.85 2.98 -10.09
C ASP A 140 17.47 2.44 -9.67
N ARG A 141 17.14 2.45 -8.36
CA ARG A 141 15.80 2.01 -7.91
C ARG A 141 14.84 3.20 -7.87
N PRO A 142 13.65 3.10 -8.51
CA PRO A 142 12.70 4.20 -8.59
C PRO A 142 12.22 4.61 -7.19
N GLN A 143 12.46 5.87 -6.84
CA GLN A 143 11.87 6.48 -5.64
C GLN A 143 10.36 6.71 -5.85
N PRO A 144 9.56 6.75 -4.77
CA PRO A 144 8.14 7.10 -4.85
C PRO A 144 7.95 8.41 -5.61
N SER A 145 7.14 8.39 -6.68
CA SER A 145 6.83 9.61 -7.42
C SER A 145 5.72 10.41 -6.73
N LEU A 146 5.76 11.74 -6.86
CA LEU A 146 4.75 12.63 -6.30
C LEU A 146 3.33 12.22 -6.73
N ALA A 147 3.12 11.88 -8.00
CA ALA A 147 1.81 11.48 -8.50
C ALA A 147 1.32 10.16 -7.89
N ALA A 148 2.20 9.18 -7.71
CA ALA A 148 1.83 7.91 -7.08
C ALA A 148 1.46 8.12 -5.60
N VAL A 149 2.19 8.97 -4.89
CA VAL A 149 1.89 9.28 -3.48
C VAL A 149 0.62 10.12 -3.34
N GLN A 150 0.39 11.09 -4.23
CA GLN A 150 -0.87 11.86 -4.25
C GLN A 150 -2.07 10.95 -4.53
N TRP A 151 -1.94 10.02 -5.48
CA TRP A 151 -2.98 9.02 -5.74
C TRP A 151 -3.29 8.18 -4.49
N LEU A 152 -2.25 7.68 -3.80
CA LEU A 152 -2.40 6.98 -2.52
C LEU A 152 -3.13 7.84 -1.48
N GLN A 153 -2.76 9.11 -1.32
CA GLN A 153 -3.42 10.03 -0.40
C GLN A 153 -4.91 10.20 -0.75
N CYS A 154 -5.26 10.43 -2.02
CA CYS A 154 -6.65 10.55 -2.46
C CYS A 154 -7.46 9.26 -2.21
N CYS A 155 -6.86 8.08 -2.38
CA CYS A 155 -7.50 6.81 -2.05
C CYS A 155 -7.80 6.69 -0.54
N LEU A 156 -6.86 7.09 0.32
CA LEU A 156 -7.07 7.08 1.78
C LEU A 156 -8.14 8.09 2.20
N GLU A 157 -8.13 9.30 1.64
CA GLU A 157 -9.17 10.31 1.87
C GLU A 157 -10.56 9.82 1.47
N SER A 158 -10.66 9.17 0.31
CA SER A 158 -11.92 8.58 -0.15
C SER A 158 -12.41 7.50 0.81
N LEU A 159 -11.50 6.70 1.37
CA LEU A 159 -11.84 5.66 2.36
C LEU A 159 -12.26 6.26 3.71
N TRP A 160 -11.62 7.34 4.17
CA TRP A 160 -12.05 8.05 5.39
C TRP A 160 -13.43 8.68 5.25
N SER A 161 -13.78 9.16 4.05
CA SER A 161 -15.11 9.75 3.78
C SER A 161 -16.27 8.76 3.89
N LEU A 162 -15.98 7.45 3.93
CA LEU A 162 -16.98 6.40 4.12
C LEU A 162 -17.41 6.23 5.58
N GLU A 163 -16.67 6.82 6.53
CA GLU A 163 -16.96 6.77 7.97
C GLU A 163 -17.20 5.33 8.48
N LEU A 164 -16.33 4.40 8.06
CA LEU A 164 -16.49 2.98 8.37
C LEU A 164 -16.26 2.68 9.86
N GLY A 165 -17.17 1.90 10.44
CA GLY A 165 -17.04 1.38 11.79
C GLY A 165 -16.08 0.18 11.88
N PRO A 166 -15.65 -0.23 13.09
CA PRO A 166 -14.72 -1.35 13.28
C PRO A 166 -15.20 -2.68 12.68
N LYS A 167 -16.51 -2.96 12.76
CA LYS A 167 -17.10 -4.18 12.16
C LYS A 167 -17.07 -4.14 10.63
N GLU A 168 -17.38 -2.98 10.05
CA GLU A 168 -17.37 -2.78 8.60
C GLU A 168 -15.94 -2.96 8.05
N TYR A 169 -14.93 -2.39 8.71
CA TYR A 169 -13.52 -2.64 8.39
C TYR A 169 -13.14 -4.11 8.49
N ALA A 170 -13.59 -4.82 9.54
CA ALA A 170 -13.27 -6.23 9.72
C ALA A 170 -13.83 -7.11 8.58
N TYR A 171 -15.10 -6.91 8.20
CA TYR A 171 -15.69 -7.65 7.08
C TYR A 171 -15.06 -7.27 5.74
N LEU A 172 -14.79 -5.99 5.52
CA LEU A 172 -14.13 -5.53 4.30
C LEU A 172 -12.72 -6.13 4.17
N LYS A 173 -11.93 -6.16 5.25
CA LYS A 173 -10.65 -6.89 5.31
C LYS A 173 -10.84 -8.37 4.99
N GLY A 174 -11.90 -9.02 5.47
CA GLY A 174 -12.26 -10.40 5.12
C GLY A 174 -12.49 -10.59 3.62
N THR A 175 -13.24 -9.69 2.97
CA THR A 175 -13.49 -9.76 1.51
C THR A 175 -12.22 -9.61 0.67
N ILE A 176 -11.25 -8.84 1.17
CA ILE A 176 -9.93 -8.64 0.54
C ILE A 176 -9.03 -9.84 0.78
N LEU A 177 -9.00 -10.35 2.01
CA LEU A 177 -8.13 -11.45 2.43
C LEU A 177 -8.46 -12.77 1.71
N PHE A 178 -9.74 -13.15 1.68
CA PHE A 178 -10.16 -14.41 1.10
C PHE A 178 -10.33 -14.28 -0.41
N ASN A 179 -9.23 -14.07 -1.14
CA ASN A 179 -9.27 -13.96 -2.60
C ASN A 179 -9.10 -15.34 -3.27
N PRO A 180 -10.15 -15.93 -3.87
CA PRO A 180 -10.06 -17.23 -4.53
C PRO A 180 -9.35 -17.18 -5.89
N ASP A 181 -9.13 -15.99 -6.46
CA ASP A 181 -8.56 -15.83 -7.80
C ASP A 181 -7.03 -15.93 -7.82
N LEU A 182 -6.40 -16.13 -6.65
CA LEU A 182 -4.95 -16.27 -6.57
C LEU A 182 -4.49 -17.62 -7.14
N PRO A 183 -3.46 -17.65 -7.99
CA PRO A 183 -2.95 -18.88 -8.56
C PRO A 183 -2.27 -19.74 -7.49
N GLY A 184 -2.37 -21.07 -7.62
CA GLY A 184 -1.69 -22.02 -6.74
C GLY A 184 -2.37 -22.25 -5.38
N LEU A 185 -3.59 -21.76 -5.19
CA LEU A 185 -4.43 -22.11 -4.04
C LEU A 185 -4.91 -23.56 -4.14
N HIS A 186 -4.90 -24.27 -3.02
CA HIS A 186 -5.43 -25.62 -2.92
C HIS A 186 -6.91 -25.65 -2.51
N ALA A 187 -7.32 -24.76 -1.61
CA ALA A 187 -8.67 -24.73 -1.06
C ALA A 187 -9.56 -23.66 -1.73
N THR A 188 -9.44 -23.43 -3.05
CA THR A 188 -10.12 -22.35 -3.79
C THR A 188 -11.62 -22.29 -3.52
N SER A 189 -12.33 -23.43 -3.57
CA SER A 189 -13.78 -23.47 -3.30
C SER A 189 -14.12 -23.04 -1.87
N HIS A 190 -13.33 -23.47 -0.88
CA HIS A 190 -13.56 -23.07 0.51
C HIS A 190 -13.26 -21.58 0.72
N ILE A 191 -12.17 -21.07 0.13
CA ILE A 191 -11.81 -19.65 0.19
C ILE A 191 -12.89 -18.78 -0.46
N TRP A 192 -13.47 -19.23 -1.58
CA TRP A 192 -14.60 -18.55 -2.21
C TRP A 192 -15.81 -18.46 -1.27
N HIS A 193 -16.13 -19.54 -0.54
CA HIS A 193 -17.19 -19.51 0.47
C HIS A 193 -16.89 -18.51 1.59
N LEU A 194 -15.67 -18.50 2.13
CA LEU A 194 -15.26 -17.53 3.15
C LEU A 194 -15.36 -16.08 2.67
N GLN A 195 -14.98 -15.83 1.41
CA GLN A 195 -15.13 -14.51 0.80
C GLN A 195 -16.60 -14.09 0.73
N ARG A 196 -17.46 -15.01 0.29
CA ARG A 196 -18.90 -14.77 0.18
C ARG A 196 -19.54 -14.52 1.54
N GLU A 197 -19.13 -15.25 2.58
CA GLU A 197 -19.59 -15.01 3.96
C GLU A 197 -19.16 -13.63 4.46
N ALA A 198 -17.89 -13.24 4.25
CA ALA A 198 -17.42 -11.90 4.61
C ALA A 198 -18.18 -10.80 3.85
N HIS A 199 -18.48 -11.01 2.57
CA HIS A 199 -19.26 -10.08 1.76
C HIS A 199 -20.70 -9.97 2.26
N GLN A 200 -21.36 -11.10 2.52
CA GLN A 200 -22.71 -11.14 3.05
C GLN A 200 -22.81 -10.42 4.41
N ALA A 201 -21.87 -10.68 5.32
CA ALA A 201 -21.83 -10.01 6.61
C ALA A 201 -21.58 -8.48 6.48
N LEU A 202 -20.79 -8.07 5.49
CA LEU A 202 -20.63 -6.65 5.16
C LEU A 202 -21.95 -6.04 4.66
N CYS A 203 -22.69 -6.72 3.78
CA CYS A 203 -24.01 -6.28 3.31
C CYS A 203 -24.96 -6.09 4.50
N GLU A 204 -25.10 -7.09 5.36
CA GLU A 204 -26.01 -7.06 6.50
C GLU A 204 -25.69 -5.91 7.47
N VAL A 205 -24.40 -5.67 7.75
CA VAL A 205 -24.02 -4.54 8.59
C VAL A 205 -24.34 -3.21 7.92
N LEU A 206 -24.03 -3.04 6.63
CA LEU A 206 -24.27 -1.78 5.94
C LEU A 206 -25.77 -1.48 5.74
N GLU A 207 -26.59 -2.51 5.53
CA GLU A 207 -28.05 -2.41 5.39
C GLU A 207 -28.74 -2.04 6.71
N ALA A 208 -28.26 -2.55 7.85
CA ALA A 208 -28.80 -2.23 9.18
C ALA A 208 -28.78 -0.72 9.49
N TRP A 209 -27.85 0.03 8.88
CA TRP A 209 -27.72 1.47 9.06
C TRP A 209 -28.53 2.30 8.05
N CYS A 210 -29.00 1.73 6.94
CA CYS A 210 -29.78 2.48 5.94
C CYS A 210 -30.62 1.58 4.99
N PRO A 211 -31.89 1.29 5.32
CA PRO A 211 -32.80 0.52 4.45
C PRO A 211 -33.08 1.17 3.08
N ALA A 212 -32.84 2.49 2.95
CA ALA A 212 -33.02 3.25 1.71
C ALA A 212 -31.73 3.33 0.85
N GLY A 213 -30.61 2.79 1.33
CA GLY A 213 -29.27 3.04 0.82
C GLY A 213 -28.67 1.92 -0.04
N GLN A 214 -29.39 1.44 -1.07
CA GLN A 214 -28.89 0.42 -2.01
C GLN A 214 -27.53 0.77 -2.67
N GLY A 215 -27.07 2.03 -2.57
CA GLY A 215 -25.77 2.48 -3.06
C GLY A 215 -24.60 2.38 -2.08
N ARG A 216 -24.82 2.22 -0.76
CA ARG A 216 -23.71 2.31 0.23
C ARG A 216 -22.72 1.15 0.08
N LEU A 217 -23.21 -0.08 -0.04
CA LEU A 217 -22.36 -1.25 -0.29
C LEU A 217 -21.53 -1.08 -1.57
N ALA A 218 -22.17 -0.69 -2.67
CA ALA A 218 -21.49 -0.45 -3.94
C ALA A 218 -20.41 0.62 -3.80
N HIS A 219 -20.72 1.74 -3.14
CA HIS A 219 -19.77 2.82 -2.90
C HIS A 219 -18.57 2.34 -2.07
N VAL A 220 -18.81 1.61 -0.97
CA VAL A 220 -17.74 1.05 -0.12
C VAL A 220 -16.84 0.10 -0.91
N LEU A 221 -17.42 -0.83 -1.66
CA LEU A 221 -16.66 -1.81 -2.44
C LEU A 221 -15.87 -1.17 -3.59
N LEU A 222 -16.43 -0.16 -4.25
CA LEU A 222 -15.75 0.61 -5.31
C LEU A 222 -14.58 1.40 -4.73
N THR A 223 -14.78 2.11 -3.61
CA THR A 223 -13.68 2.82 -2.94
C THR A 223 -12.60 1.85 -2.47
N ALA A 224 -12.97 0.71 -1.89
CA ALA A 224 -12.03 -0.34 -1.48
C ALA A 224 -11.26 -0.94 -2.67
N SER A 225 -11.89 -1.07 -3.85
CA SER A 225 -11.23 -1.61 -5.04
C SER A 225 -10.16 -0.66 -5.59
N THR A 226 -10.27 0.66 -5.37
CA THR A 226 -9.22 1.62 -5.74
C THR A 226 -7.89 1.31 -5.04
N LEU A 227 -7.91 0.78 -3.82
CA LEU A 227 -6.70 0.40 -3.09
C LEU A 227 -5.92 -0.72 -3.77
N LYS A 228 -6.58 -1.59 -4.54
CA LYS A 228 -5.93 -2.67 -5.30
C LYS A 228 -5.06 -2.14 -6.43
N SER A 229 -5.26 -0.89 -6.86
CA SER A 229 -4.45 -0.25 -7.91
C SER A 229 -3.09 0.24 -7.38
N ILE A 230 -2.91 0.31 -6.06
CA ILE A 230 -1.69 0.81 -5.44
C ILE A 230 -0.68 -0.34 -5.34
N PRO A 231 0.48 -0.24 -6.03
CA PRO A 231 1.45 -1.33 -6.04
C PRO A 231 2.10 -1.50 -4.66
N PRO A 232 2.28 -2.74 -4.16
CA PRO A 232 2.93 -2.97 -2.88
C PRO A 232 4.34 -2.37 -2.77
N SER A 233 5.08 -2.32 -3.89
CA SER A 233 6.42 -1.71 -3.95
C SER A 233 6.41 -0.21 -3.58
N LEU A 234 5.33 0.53 -3.89
CA LEU A 234 5.19 1.92 -3.44
C LEU A 234 5.11 1.99 -1.91
N LEU A 235 4.42 1.04 -1.29
CA LEU A 235 4.23 0.98 0.16
C LEU A 235 5.53 0.60 0.87
N GLU A 236 6.26 -0.37 0.33
CA GLU A 236 7.62 -0.76 0.75
C GLU A 236 8.56 0.44 0.75
N ASP A 237 8.64 1.12 -0.40
CA ASP A 237 9.56 2.24 -0.62
C ASP A 237 9.22 3.45 0.25
N LEU A 238 7.93 3.74 0.44
CA LEU A 238 7.47 4.90 1.19
C LEU A 238 7.48 4.69 2.71
N PHE A 239 6.93 3.58 3.20
CA PHE A 239 6.66 3.39 4.63
C PHE A 239 7.66 2.52 5.37
N PHE A 240 8.38 1.63 4.68
CA PHE A 240 9.20 0.62 5.37
C PHE A 240 10.69 0.80 5.12
N ARG A 241 11.09 1.08 3.89
CA ARG A 241 12.49 1.31 3.53
C ARG A 241 13.21 2.34 4.42
N PRO A 242 12.60 3.47 4.84
CA PRO A 242 13.30 4.46 5.66
C PRO A 242 13.77 3.95 7.04
N ILE A 243 13.13 2.92 7.59
CA ILE A 243 13.47 2.37 8.92
C ILE A 243 14.07 0.96 8.82
N VAL A 244 13.45 0.11 8.01
CA VAL A 244 13.75 -1.34 7.96
C VAL A 244 14.77 -1.66 6.86
N GLY A 245 14.97 -0.76 5.90
CA GLY A 245 15.85 -0.99 4.74
C GLY A 245 15.21 -1.91 3.70
N GLU A 246 16.05 -2.64 2.97
CA GLU A 246 15.59 -3.59 1.94
C GLU A 246 15.13 -4.90 2.58
N VAL A 247 13.85 -4.97 2.92
CA VAL A 247 13.21 -6.17 3.45
C VAL A 247 11.95 -6.48 2.64
N ASP A 248 11.80 -7.75 2.25
CA ASP A 248 10.55 -8.27 1.68
C ASP A 248 9.47 -8.27 2.77
N ILE A 249 8.54 -7.33 2.68
CA ILE A 249 7.49 -7.16 3.69
C ILE A 249 6.53 -8.35 3.68
N ALA A 250 6.29 -8.98 2.53
CA ALA A 250 5.46 -10.17 2.48
C ALA A 250 6.13 -11.34 3.22
N GLY A 251 7.42 -11.57 2.98
CA GLY A 251 8.23 -12.54 3.71
C GLY A 251 8.27 -12.26 5.21
N LEU A 252 8.46 -10.99 5.60
CA LEU A 252 8.45 -10.58 7.01
C LEU A 252 7.10 -10.89 7.68
N LEU A 253 5.98 -10.64 7.01
CA LEU A 253 4.65 -10.94 7.53
C LEU A 253 4.41 -12.44 7.69
N GLU A 254 4.96 -13.26 6.78
CA GLU A 254 4.92 -14.72 6.91
C GLU A 254 5.69 -15.20 8.12
N ASP A 255 6.92 -14.71 8.29
CA ASP A 255 7.75 -15.03 9.45
C ASP A 255 7.06 -14.58 10.74
N MET A 256 6.51 -13.36 10.75
CA MET A 256 5.74 -12.87 11.87
C MET A 256 4.57 -13.78 12.18
N LEU A 257 3.78 -14.23 11.20
CA LEU A 257 2.66 -15.16 11.40
C LEU A 257 3.10 -16.49 12.01
N LEU A 258 4.23 -17.04 11.58
CA LEU A 258 4.77 -18.33 12.05
C LEU A 258 5.40 -18.23 13.45
N LEU A 259 6.19 -17.19 13.72
CA LEU A 259 7.04 -17.07 14.91
C LEU A 259 6.30 -16.73 16.21
N SER A 260 5.11 -16.11 16.12
CA SER A 260 4.29 -15.79 17.30
C SER A 260 3.02 -16.62 17.42
N ARG A 261 3.00 -17.81 16.79
CA ARG A 261 2.11 -18.88 17.28
C ARG A 261 2.61 -19.22 18.69
N PRO A 262 1.77 -19.19 19.73
CA PRO A 262 2.22 -19.67 21.03
C PRO A 262 2.75 -21.08 20.82
N ALA A 263 3.93 -21.37 21.38
CA ALA A 263 4.36 -22.74 21.62
C ALA A 263 3.14 -23.51 22.15
N PRO A 264 2.92 -24.79 21.80
CA PRO A 264 1.86 -25.54 22.43
C PRO A 264 2.12 -25.47 23.94
N ALA A 265 1.37 -24.60 24.61
CA ALA A 265 1.26 -24.60 26.05
C ALA A 265 0.68 -25.98 26.31
N GLN A 266 1.59 -26.87 26.68
CA GLN A 266 1.36 -28.03 27.51
C GLN A 266 -0.13 -28.19 27.80
N ALA A 267 -0.76 -29.09 27.04
CA ALA A 267 -1.85 -29.89 27.57
C ALA A 267 -1.26 -30.75 28.70
N GLU A 268 -0.76 -30.10 29.75
CA GLU A 268 -0.34 -30.73 30.97
C GLU A 268 -1.54 -30.78 31.91
N ILE A 269 -1.96 -32.01 32.16
CA ILE A 269 -2.31 -32.42 33.51
C ILE A 269 -3.63 -31.79 34.02
N LYS A 270 -4.73 -32.07 33.30
CA LYS A 270 -6.07 -32.11 33.91
C LYS A 270 -6.79 -33.44 33.63
N CYS A 271 -6.05 -34.54 33.72
CA CYS A 271 -6.62 -35.90 33.80
C CYS A 271 -5.99 -36.78 34.89
N SER A 272 -5.10 -36.26 35.75
CA SER A 272 -4.49 -37.06 36.84
C SER A 272 -4.74 -36.53 38.25
N LEU A 273 -5.62 -35.54 38.44
CA LEU A 273 -5.99 -35.02 39.77
C LEU A 273 -7.46 -35.22 40.16
N ASP A 274 -8.25 -35.93 39.35
CA ASP A 274 -9.60 -36.39 39.71
C ASP A 274 -9.63 -37.84 40.26
N SER A 275 -8.50 -38.55 40.26
CA SER A 275 -8.39 -39.94 40.75
C SER A 275 -7.80 -40.09 42.17
N SER A 276 -7.40 -38.99 42.83
CA SER A 276 -6.85 -39.03 44.20
C SER A 276 -7.70 -38.31 45.26
N LEU A 277 -8.94 -37.92 44.95
CA LEU A 277 -9.91 -37.41 45.94
C LEU A 277 -11.23 -38.21 45.99
N LYS A 278 -11.16 -39.51 45.63
CA LYS A 278 -12.21 -40.50 45.89
C LYS A 278 -11.64 -41.79 46.49
N ARG A 279 -10.73 -41.66 47.45
CA ARG A 279 -10.40 -42.76 48.36
C ARG A 279 -10.39 -42.24 49.79
#